data_AF-A0A0C4DPM1-F1
#
_entry.id   AF-A0A0C4DPM1-F1
#
_cell.length_a   1.000
_cell.length_b   1.000
_cell.length_c   1.000
_cell.angle_alpha   90.00
_cell.angle_beta   90.00
_cell.angle_gamma   90.00
#
_symmetry.space_group_name_H-M   'P 1'
#
loop_
_entity.id
_entity.type
_entity.pdbx_description
1 polymer ?
#
loop_
_entity_poly.entity_id
_entity_poly.type
_entity_poly.pdbx_seq_one_letter_code
_entity_poly.pdbx_strand_id
1 'polypeptide(L)'
;MTTLVETQDPRLDRRTRHHEADVVVVGAGVFGCAIAYALANQGRSVLLLERWMHEPDRIVGELLQPGGVQSLKKLGLGHCLDGIDSVPCYGYHVIHQDDEVAIPYPYIDDQGRVLVGAAAAKAETSRDHKKMEPRSRQPEGRCFHHGRFIMNLRKACLGHENITVVETEVTATVRGQNSTQVLGVEARTTDKATGKKQADCFFGQLTIIADGYASKFRKQYIGRTPIVRSKFYALELIDCPLPPQGFGHVVIGEHFLALLYQIGTHETRALIDVPENLPAASPANGGVRGYISNVLLSPANVPNLADGAAIRAAMQTFHWRRKRLTSIVNVLAQALYSLFSGNDWCLRALRKGCFAYFQKGIVDEPCAMLGGLLQSPSTLAYHFFSVAFLALWLHACETIGSPLGLWKLPMVLIECVLVLWKACVVFVPVMWTEMA
;
A
#
# COMPACT_ATOMS: atom_id res chain seq x y z
N MET A 1 6.47 9.14 61.10
CA MET A 1 6.77 9.44 59.68
C MET A 1 7.17 8.13 59.02
N THR A 2 6.44 7.69 58.00
CA THR A 2 6.79 6.51 57.21
C THR A 2 7.07 7.00 55.80
N THR A 3 8.35 7.20 55.47
CA THR A 3 8.74 7.61 54.11
C THR A 3 8.49 6.47 53.15
N LEU A 4 7.44 6.62 52.32
CA LEU A 4 7.25 5.81 51.14
C LEU A 4 8.43 6.05 50.20
N VAL A 5 9.35 5.08 50.13
CA VAL A 5 10.38 5.07 49.10
C VAL A 5 9.68 4.67 47.80
N GLU A 6 9.42 5.66 46.94
CA GLU A 6 8.98 5.39 45.58
C GLU A 6 10.04 4.53 44.88
N THR A 7 9.68 3.30 44.53
CA THR A 7 10.52 2.42 43.72
C THR A 7 10.53 2.93 42.28
N GLN A 8 11.37 3.94 42.01
CA GLN A 8 11.62 4.43 40.65
C GLN A 8 12.07 3.25 39.76
N ASP A 9 11.38 3.02 38.64
CA ASP A 9 11.81 2.02 37.66
C ASP A 9 13.23 2.39 37.17
N PRO A 10 14.26 1.56 37.46
CA PRO A 10 15.62 1.87 37.05
C PRO A 10 15.77 1.89 35.52
N ARG A 11 14.86 1.23 34.79
CA ARG A 11 14.84 1.30 33.32
C ARG A 11 14.29 2.64 32.84
N LEU A 12 13.27 3.20 33.49
CA LEU A 12 12.71 4.52 33.17
C LEU A 12 13.72 5.62 33.48
N ASP A 13 14.43 5.49 34.61
CA ASP A 13 15.53 6.40 34.95
C ASP A 13 16.64 6.36 33.88
N ARG A 14 17.07 5.16 33.50
CA ARG A 14 18.03 4.95 32.40
C ARG A 14 17.58 5.56 31.06
N ARG A 15 16.29 5.41 30.70
CA ARG A 15 15.71 6.04 29.49
C ARG A 15 15.68 7.57 29.58
N THR A 16 15.38 8.14 30.74
CA THR A 16 15.04 9.58 30.89
C THR A 16 16.18 10.47 31.37
N ARG A 17 17.13 9.95 32.17
CA ARG A 17 18.32 10.70 32.63
C ARG A 17 19.60 10.36 31.86
N HIS A 18 19.71 9.12 31.36
CA HIS A 18 20.92 8.62 30.69
C HIS A 18 20.74 8.36 29.19
N HIS A 19 19.53 8.58 28.66
CA HIS A 19 19.18 8.37 27.26
C HIS A 19 19.57 6.97 26.73
N GLU A 20 19.55 5.95 27.58
CA GLU A 20 19.90 4.57 27.25
C GLU A 20 18.68 3.63 27.38
N ALA A 21 18.50 2.76 26.39
CA ALA A 21 17.46 1.74 26.34
C ALA A 21 18.01 0.40 25.83
N ASP A 22 17.20 -0.66 25.89
CA ASP A 22 17.56 -1.91 25.19
C ASP A 22 17.46 -1.71 23.68
N VAL A 23 16.51 -0.89 23.21
CA VAL A 23 16.32 -0.55 21.80
C VAL A 23 16.07 0.95 21.59
N VAL A 24 16.74 1.55 20.61
CA VAL A 24 16.44 2.88 20.07
C VAL A 24 15.73 2.74 18.73
N VAL A 25 14.57 3.38 18.57
CA VAL A 25 13.76 3.37 17.34
C VAL A 25 13.65 4.80 16.80
N VAL A 26 14.07 5.02 15.55
CA VAL A 26 14.15 6.36 14.94
C VAL A 26 13.02 6.56 13.92
N GLY A 27 12.04 7.39 14.28
CA GLY A 27 10.86 7.77 13.49
C GLY A 27 9.57 7.15 14.04
N ALA A 28 8.66 7.95 14.60
CA ALA A 28 7.37 7.49 15.14
C ALA A 28 6.26 7.56 14.07
N GLY A 29 6.54 6.94 12.92
CA GLY A 29 5.54 6.57 11.91
C GLY A 29 5.00 5.16 12.13
N VAL A 30 4.19 4.64 11.19
CA VAL A 30 3.49 3.34 11.30
C VAL A 30 4.40 2.20 11.80
N PHE A 31 5.53 1.96 11.12
CA PHE A 31 6.45 0.88 11.50
C PHE A 31 7.15 1.15 12.83
N GLY A 32 7.58 2.38 13.09
CA GLY A 32 8.31 2.75 14.31
C GLY A 32 7.46 2.60 15.57
N CYS A 33 6.21 3.06 15.55
CA CYS A 33 5.26 2.83 16.64
C CYS A 33 4.97 1.34 16.82
N ALA A 34 4.71 0.62 15.72
CA ALA A 34 4.41 -0.81 15.77
C ALA A 34 5.56 -1.66 16.34
N ILE A 35 6.81 -1.41 15.92
CA ILE A 35 7.97 -2.16 16.42
C ILE A 35 8.33 -1.77 17.86
N ALA A 36 8.22 -0.49 18.22
CA ALA A 36 8.42 -0.04 19.60
C ALA A 36 7.41 -0.70 20.55
N TYR A 37 6.12 -0.72 20.19
CA TYR A 37 5.07 -1.36 20.99
C TYR A 37 5.23 -2.90 21.04
N ALA A 38 5.62 -3.54 19.94
CA ALA A 38 5.89 -4.98 19.90
C ALA A 38 7.04 -5.38 20.83
N LEU A 39 8.11 -4.58 20.90
CA LEU A 39 9.27 -4.82 21.77
C LEU A 39 8.98 -4.47 23.24
N ALA A 40 8.21 -3.42 23.49
CA ALA A 40 7.80 -3.00 24.82
C ALA A 40 6.86 -4.02 25.49
N ASN A 41 5.95 -4.65 24.73
CA ASN A 41 5.16 -5.80 25.17
C ASN A 41 6.00 -7.05 25.46
N GLN A 42 7.21 -7.15 24.91
CA GLN A 42 8.20 -8.19 25.25
C GLN A 42 9.09 -7.79 26.45
N GLY A 43 8.72 -6.75 27.19
CA GLY A 43 9.45 -6.27 28.37
C GLY A 43 10.79 -5.63 28.04
N ARG A 44 11.01 -5.14 26.82
CA ARG A 44 12.19 -4.34 26.44
C ARG A 44 11.95 -2.87 26.73
N SER A 45 12.93 -2.20 27.32
CA SER A 45 12.93 -0.74 27.39
C SER A 45 13.24 -0.15 26.01
N VAL A 46 12.42 0.81 25.56
CA VAL A 46 12.51 1.39 24.21
C VAL A 46 12.55 2.92 24.27
N LEU A 47 13.48 3.52 23.53
CA LEU A 47 13.48 4.94 23.19
C LEU A 47 12.90 5.13 21.79
N LEU A 48 11.77 5.83 21.66
CA LEU A 48 11.13 6.12 20.37
C LEU A 48 11.34 7.60 20.03
N LEU A 49 12.25 7.86 19.09
CA LEU A 49 12.69 9.20 18.73
C LEU A 49 11.94 9.69 17.49
N GLU A 50 11.38 10.89 17.53
CA GLU A 50 10.63 11.48 16.41
C GLU A 50 11.01 12.94 16.21
N ARG A 51 11.16 13.38 14.96
CA ARG A 51 11.51 14.76 14.63
C ARG A 51 10.43 15.75 15.03
N TRP A 52 9.17 15.37 14.84
CA TRP A 52 7.99 16.19 15.11
C TRP A 52 6.77 15.37 15.55
N MET A 53 6.21 15.71 16.70
CA MET A 53 5.10 14.99 17.33
C MET A 53 3.70 15.50 16.95
N HIS A 54 3.59 16.58 16.17
CA HIS A 54 2.31 17.05 15.61
C HIS A 54 1.71 16.07 14.59
N GLU A 55 0.41 16.21 14.31
CA GLU A 55 -0.32 15.35 13.37
C GLU A 55 0.24 15.46 11.93
N PRO A 56 0.70 14.36 11.30
CA PRO A 56 1.25 14.43 9.95
C PRO A 56 0.18 14.58 8.87
N ASP A 57 0.10 15.76 8.26
CA ASP A 57 -0.60 15.95 6.99
C ASP A 57 0.13 15.17 5.87
N ARG A 58 -0.49 14.08 5.39
CA ARG A 58 0.07 13.14 4.41
C ARG A 58 -1.02 12.36 3.65
N ILE A 59 -0.96 12.44 2.33
CA ILE A 59 -1.82 11.72 1.37
C ILE A 59 -1.39 10.26 1.11
N VAL A 60 -0.73 9.59 2.07
CA VAL A 60 -0.14 8.25 1.88
C VAL A 60 -0.40 7.35 3.08
N GLY A 61 -0.72 6.08 2.83
CA GLY A 61 -1.03 5.13 3.91
C GLY A 61 -2.35 5.42 4.61
N GLU A 62 -3.37 5.80 3.83
CA GLU A 62 -4.75 6.09 4.24
C GLU A 62 -5.69 4.87 4.10
N LEU A 63 -5.20 3.74 3.58
CA LEU A 63 -5.92 2.46 3.51
C LEU A 63 -5.04 1.34 4.07
N LEU A 64 -5.47 0.75 5.19
CA LEU A 64 -4.89 -0.44 5.79
C LEU A 64 -5.63 -1.70 5.30
N GLN A 65 -4.91 -2.54 4.58
CA GLN A 65 -5.41 -3.81 4.05
C GLN A 65 -5.82 -4.80 5.17
N PRO A 66 -6.73 -5.76 4.92
CA PRO A 66 -7.24 -6.66 5.96
C PRO A 66 -6.16 -7.43 6.72
N GLY A 67 -5.12 -7.94 6.05
CA GLY A 67 -3.97 -8.57 6.70
C GLY A 67 -3.16 -7.59 7.59
N GLY A 68 -3.14 -6.31 7.22
CA GLY A 68 -2.60 -5.23 8.04
C GLY A 68 -3.45 -4.94 9.28
N VAL A 69 -4.78 -4.89 9.13
CA VAL A 69 -5.73 -4.74 10.25
C VAL A 69 -5.61 -5.93 11.23
N GLN A 70 -5.48 -7.16 10.72
CA GLN A 70 -5.22 -8.35 11.56
C GLN A 70 -3.87 -8.26 12.26
N SER A 71 -2.81 -7.84 11.56
CA SER A 71 -1.48 -7.70 12.15
C SER A 71 -1.45 -6.64 13.26
N LEU A 72 -2.12 -5.50 13.05
CA LEU A 72 -2.25 -4.45 14.05
C LEU A 72 -3.02 -4.93 15.30
N LYS A 73 -4.09 -5.71 15.10
CA LYS A 73 -4.82 -6.37 16.19
C LYS A 73 -3.96 -7.39 16.95
N LYS A 74 -3.16 -8.20 16.25
CA LYS A 74 -2.19 -9.14 16.87
C LYS A 74 -1.08 -8.44 17.68
N LEU A 75 -0.79 -7.17 17.39
CA LEU A 75 0.14 -6.33 18.16
C LEU A 75 -0.52 -5.58 19.34
N GLY A 76 -1.82 -5.76 19.60
CA GLY A 76 -2.59 -5.01 20.61
C GLY A 76 -3.01 -3.59 20.18
N LEU A 77 -2.43 -3.08 19.08
CA LEU A 77 -2.68 -1.75 18.53
C LEU A 77 -3.98 -1.64 17.70
N GLY A 78 -4.81 -2.68 17.66
CA GLY A 78 -6.05 -2.69 16.86
C GLY A 78 -6.99 -1.52 17.15
N HIS A 79 -7.02 -1.07 18.42
CA HIS A 79 -7.80 0.08 18.89
C HIS A 79 -7.36 1.44 18.30
N CYS A 80 -6.17 1.53 17.70
CA CYS A 80 -5.68 2.76 17.08
C CYS A 80 -6.46 3.14 15.80
N LEU A 81 -7.30 2.23 15.28
CA LEU A 81 -8.21 2.48 14.16
C LEU A 81 -9.57 3.06 14.60
N ASP A 82 -9.87 3.07 15.89
CA ASP A 82 -11.16 3.51 16.43
C ASP A 82 -11.12 5.01 16.79
N GLY A 83 -12.26 5.69 16.69
CA GLY A 83 -12.40 7.11 17.08
C GLY A 83 -11.73 8.13 16.16
N ILE A 84 -11.22 7.72 14.99
CA ILE A 84 -10.55 8.59 14.00
C ILE A 84 -11.39 8.85 12.74
N ASP A 85 -12.68 8.49 12.78
CA ASP A 85 -13.59 8.48 11.63
C ASP A 85 -13.07 7.55 10.50
N SER A 86 -12.71 6.32 10.87
CA SER A 86 -12.23 5.31 9.92
C SER A 86 -13.40 4.59 9.23
N VAL A 87 -13.30 4.46 7.91
CA VAL A 87 -14.34 3.85 7.06
C VAL A 87 -13.97 2.39 6.76
N PRO A 88 -14.92 1.43 6.83
CA PRO A 88 -14.65 0.05 6.45
C PRO A 88 -14.37 -0.08 4.95
N CYS A 89 -13.42 -0.95 4.59
CA CYS A 89 -13.14 -1.33 3.21
C CYS A 89 -13.43 -2.83 3.02
N TYR A 90 -14.30 -3.16 2.07
CA TYR A 90 -14.83 -4.50 1.82
C TYR A 90 -14.22 -5.18 0.59
N GLY A 91 -13.45 -4.46 -0.22
CA GLY A 91 -12.78 -5.00 -1.41
C GLY A 91 -12.34 -3.89 -2.36
N TYR A 92 -12.18 -4.23 -3.64
CA TYR A 92 -11.85 -3.29 -4.72
C TYR A 92 -12.97 -3.19 -5.76
N HIS A 93 -13.21 -2.00 -6.31
CA HIS A 93 -14.06 -1.84 -7.49
C HIS A 93 -13.17 -1.48 -8.69
N VAL A 94 -12.98 -2.41 -9.63
CA VAL A 94 -12.09 -2.20 -10.79
C VAL A 94 -12.93 -1.75 -11.98
N ILE A 95 -12.65 -0.55 -12.50
CA ILE A 95 -13.36 0.06 -13.64
C ILE A 95 -12.36 0.17 -14.80
N HIS A 96 -12.71 -0.37 -15.97
CA HIS A 96 -11.85 -0.36 -17.16
C HIS A 96 -12.68 -0.16 -18.43
N GLN A 97 -12.53 1.00 -19.07
CA GLN A 97 -13.43 1.43 -20.14
C GLN A 97 -14.89 1.26 -19.67
N ASP A 98 -15.81 0.77 -20.51
CA ASP A 98 -17.23 0.61 -20.19
C ASP A 98 -17.54 -0.55 -19.21
N ASP A 99 -16.57 -1.43 -18.94
CA ASP A 99 -16.73 -2.55 -18.02
C ASP A 99 -16.34 -2.18 -16.57
N GLU A 100 -17.05 -2.75 -15.60
CA GLU A 100 -16.72 -2.67 -14.18
C GLU A 100 -16.85 -4.03 -13.47
N VAL A 101 -16.07 -4.25 -12.41
CA VAL A 101 -16.13 -5.46 -11.58
C VAL A 101 -15.83 -5.18 -10.11
N ALA A 102 -16.82 -5.45 -9.25
CA ALA A 102 -16.67 -5.39 -7.81
C ALA A 102 -16.05 -6.70 -7.29
N ILE A 103 -14.89 -6.59 -6.65
CA ILE A 103 -14.09 -7.70 -6.13
C ILE A 103 -14.04 -7.58 -4.60
N PRO A 104 -14.93 -8.25 -3.85
CA PRO A 104 -14.88 -8.25 -2.40
C PRO A 104 -13.63 -8.98 -1.88
N TYR A 105 -13.25 -8.74 -0.62
CA TYR A 105 -12.27 -9.58 0.06
C TYR A 105 -12.86 -10.99 0.29
N PRO A 106 -12.08 -12.07 0.10
CA PRO A 106 -12.57 -13.44 0.21
C PRO A 106 -12.79 -13.84 1.67
N TYR A 107 -13.70 -14.78 1.90
CA TYR A 107 -13.94 -15.33 3.23
C TYR A 107 -12.71 -16.04 3.79
N ILE A 108 -12.54 -15.95 5.11
CA ILE A 108 -11.53 -16.70 5.86
C ILE A 108 -12.18 -17.63 6.89
N ASP A 109 -11.50 -18.72 7.22
CA ASP A 109 -11.84 -19.57 8.36
C ASP A 109 -11.34 -19.02 9.70
N ASP A 110 -11.66 -19.71 10.80
CA ASP A 110 -11.24 -19.35 12.16
C ASP A 110 -9.71 -19.39 12.35
N GLN A 111 -8.96 -20.06 11.46
CA GLN A 111 -7.49 -20.05 11.44
C GLN A 111 -6.91 -18.91 10.60
N GLY A 112 -7.76 -18.11 9.94
CA GLY A 112 -7.37 -17.00 9.06
C GLY A 112 -6.96 -17.43 7.65
N ARG A 113 -7.23 -18.67 7.26
CA ARG A 113 -6.93 -19.18 5.90
C ARG A 113 -8.05 -18.80 4.95
N VAL A 114 -7.67 -18.47 3.71
CA VAL A 114 -8.60 -18.08 2.64
C VAL A 114 -9.42 -19.28 2.19
N LEU A 115 -10.75 -19.10 2.11
CA LEU A 115 -11.67 -20.06 1.52
C LEU A 115 -11.74 -19.82 0.01
N VAL A 116 -11.82 -20.90 -0.77
CA VAL A 116 -11.85 -20.87 -2.24
C VAL A 116 -12.90 -21.82 -2.80
N GLY A 117 -13.46 -21.50 -3.97
CA GLY A 117 -14.34 -22.38 -4.73
C GLY A 117 -15.54 -22.90 -3.91
N ALA A 118 -15.71 -24.22 -3.84
CA ALA A 118 -16.84 -24.84 -3.13
C ALA A 118 -16.86 -24.58 -1.60
N ALA A 119 -15.77 -24.10 -1.00
CA ALA A 119 -15.76 -23.63 0.38
C ALA A 119 -16.23 -22.17 0.49
N ALA A 120 -15.78 -21.30 -0.42
CA ALA A 120 -16.24 -19.91 -0.50
C ALA A 120 -17.75 -19.82 -0.80
N ALA A 121 -18.23 -20.56 -1.80
CA ALA A 121 -19.66 -20.58 -2.15
C ALA A 121 -20.58 -21.09 -1.01
N LYS A 122 -20.06 -21.93 -0.10
CA LYS A 122 -20.78 -22.34 1.12
C LYS A 122 -20.78 -21.24 2.20
N ALA A 123 -19.68 -20.50 2.35
CA ALA A 123 -19.62 -19.35 3.25
C ALA A 123 -20.56 -18.22 2.79
N GLU A 124 -20.63 -17.96 1.49
CA GLU A 124 -21.51 -16.94 0.90
C GLU A 124 -23.01 -17.21 1.09
N THR A 125 -23.40 -18.49 1.01
CA THR A 125 -24.80 -18.92 1.09
C THR A 125 -25.27 -19.13 2.54
N SER A 126 -24.37 -19.47 3.48
CA SER A 126 -24.69 -19.76 4.88
C SER A 126 -24.91 -18.50 5.76
N ARG A 127 -25.61 -17.47 5.25
CA ARG A 127 -25.88 -16.20 5.98
C ARG A 127 -26.88 -16.33 7.14
N ASP A 128 -27.48 -17.50 7.33
CA ASP A 128 -28.47 -17.76 8.39
C ASP A 128 -27.87 -17.60 9.79
N HIS A 129 -28.36 -16.60 10.54
CA HIS A 129 -27.84 -16.18 11.84
C HIS A 129 -28.05 -17.18 13.00
N LYS A 130 -28.43 -18.44 12.74
CA LYS A 130 -29.14 -19.30 13.72
C LYS A 130 -28.51 -20.65 14.08
N LYS A 131 -27.31 -20.97 13.59
CA LYS A 131 -26.48 -22.07 14.11
C LYS A 131 -25.03 -21.62 14.24
N MET A 132 -24.31 -22.14 15.25
CA MET A 132 -23.01 -21.63 15.65
C MET A 132 -21.96 -22.76 15.67
N GLU A 133 -21.44 -23.05 14.48
CA GLU A 133 -20.16 -23.74 14.21
C GLU A 133 -19.36 -22.86 13.20
N PRO A 134 -18.11 -23.20 12.80
CA PRO A 134 -17.02 -22.21 12.61
C PRO A 134 -17.40 -21.05 11.69
N ARG A 135 -17.23 -19.82 12.20
CA ARG A 135 -17.79 -18.60 11.59
C ARG A 135 -16.87 -18.10 10.48
N SER A 136 -17.03 -18.66 9.28
CA SER A 136 -16.43 -18.12 8.06
C SER A 136 -16.73 -16.61 7.94
N ARG A 137 -15.71 -15.77 8.13
CA ARG A 137 -15.85 -14.31 8.21
C ARG A 137 -15.28 -13.68 6.95
N GLN A 138 -15.97 -12.68 6.42
CA GLN A 138 -15.39 -11.77 5.44
C GLN A 138 -14.47 -10.77 6.18
N PRO A 139 -13.16 -10.72 5.86
CA PRO A 139 -12.22 -9.81 6.49
C PRO A 139 -12.31 -8.43 5.83
N GLU A 140 -12.05 -7.39 6.61
CA GLU A 140 -12.27 -5.99 6.23
C GLU A 140 -10.99 -5.16 6.40
N GLY A 141 -10.74 -4.27 5.46
CA GLY A 141 -9.75 -3.20 5.58
C GLY A 141 -10.31 -2.00 6.34
N ARG A 142 -9.47 -1.00 6.56
CA ARG A 142 -9.88 0.31 7.09
C ARG A 142 -9.22 1.44 6.30
N CYS A 143 -10.05 2.37 5.83
CA CYS A 143 -9.59 3.66 5.34
C CYS A 143 -9.66 4.71 6.46
N PHE A 144 -8.79 5.72 6.42
CA PHE A 144 -8.73 6.81 7.40
C PHE A 144 -7.81 7.94 6.92
N HIS A 145 -8.01 9.15 7.42
CA HIS A 145 -6.98 10.19 7.35
C HIS A 145 -5.69 9.72 8.06
N HIS A 146 -4.56 9.76 7.36
CA HIS A 146 -3.30 9.19 7.86
C HIS A 146 -2.83 9.83 9.18
N GLY A 147 -2.96 11.14 9.31
CA GLY A 147 -2.56 11.90 10.49
C GLY A 147 -3.18 11.36 11.77
N ARG A 148 -4.53 11.29 11.79
CA ARG A 148 -5.35 10.78 12.90
C ARG A 148 -4.88 9.38 13.35
N PHE A 149 -4.59 8.48 12.40
CA PHE A 149 -4.07 7.13 12.71
C PHE A 149 -2.66 7.15 13.32
N ILE A 150 -1.74 7.96 12.78
CA ILE A 150 -0.40 8.12 13.37
C ILE A 150 -0.49 8.70 14.79
N MET A 151 -1.39 9.65 15.04
CA MET A 151 -1.57 10.23 16.38
C MET A 151 -2.13 9.21 17.38
N ASN A 152 -3.05 8.34 16.97
CA ASN A 152 -3.51 7.21 17.79
C ASN A 152 -2.37 6.21 18.08
N LEU A 153 -1.54 5.85 17.10
CA LEU A 153 -0.35 5.00 17.30
C LEU A 153 0.65 5.63 18.29
N ARG A 154 0.96 6.92 18.11
CA ARG A 154 1.84 7.69 19.00
C ARG A 154 1.28 7.77 20.42
N LYS A 155 -0.04 7.95 20.57
CA LYS A 155 -0.76 7.93 21.86
C LYS A 155 -0.65 6.56 22.54
N ALA A 156 -0.79 5.46 21.80
CA ALA A 156 -0.58 4.11 22.35
C ALA A 156 0.87 3.88 22.80
N CYS A 157 1.87 4.41 22.07
CA CYS A 157 3.26 4.37 22.51
C CYS A 157 3.53 5.25 23.75
N LEU A 158 2.95 6.45 23.82
CA LEU A 158 3.06 7.35 24.97
C LEU A 158 2.42 6.77 26.24
N GLY A 159 1.40 5.92 26.10
CA GLY A 159 0.71 5.25 27.21
C GLY A 159 1.38 3.96 27.70
N HIS A 160 2.51 3.53 27.12
CA HIS A 160 3.16 2.26 27.47
C HIS A 160 4.41 2.48 28.34
N GLU A 161 4.38 1.96 29.58
CA GLU A 161 5.45 2.10 30.59
C GLU A 161 6.89 1.90 30.07
N ASN A 162 7.12 0.87 29.25
CA ASN A 162 8.43 0.49 28.74
C ASN A 162 8.96 1.39 27.61
N ILE A 163 8.13 2.31 27.09
CA ILE A 163 8.49 3.23 26.00
C ILE A 163 8.70 4.64 26.56
N THR A 164 9.79 5.28 26.15
CA THR A 164 10.01 6.71 26.32
C THR A 164 10.06 7.37 24.95
N VAL A 165 9.06 8.20 24.64
CA VAL A 165 8.98 8.93 23.37
C VAL A 165 9.67 10.28 23.52
N VAL A 166 10.54 10.64 22.57
CA VAL A 166 11.32 11.89 22.62
C VAL A 166 11.21 12.65 21.29
N GLU A 167 10.85 13.93 21.36
CA GLU A 167 10.81 14.82 20.19
C GLU A 167 12.20 15.41 19.92
N THR A 168 12.91 14.80 18.97
CA THR A 168 14.31 15.10 18.64
C THR A 168 14.64 14.80 17.18
N GLU A 169 15.46 15.63 16.55
CA GLU A 169 15.92 15.38 15.18
C GLU A 169 17.19 14.53 15.16
N VAL A 170 17.06 13.24 14.87
CA VAL A 170 18.21 12.34 14.68
C VAL A 170 19.00 12.73 13.42
N THR A 171 20.34 12.76 13.55
CA THR A 171 21.28 13.24 12.53
C THR A 171 22.30 12.20 12.07
N ALA A 172 22.83 11.35 12.96
CA ALA A 172 23.86 10.36 12.63
C ALA A 172 23.78 9.09 13.51
N THR A 173 24.51 8.05 13.16
CA THR A 173 24.68 6.83 13.98
C THR A 173 25.98 6.92 14.79
N VAL A 174 25.92 6.76 16.12
CA VAL A 174 27.13 6.68 16.95
C VAL A 174 27.79 5.31 16.75
N ARG A 175 29.13 5.30 16.61
CA ARG A 175 29.95 4.08 16.49
C ARG A 175 31.17 4.17 17.41
N GLY A 176 31.69 3.02 17.82
CA GLY A 176 32.94 2.96 18.59
C GLY A 176 34.16 3.30 17.72
N GLN A 177 35.18 3.96 18.28
CA GLN A 177 36.38 4.41 17.54
C GLN A 177 37.04 3.29 16.71
N ASN A 178 37.07 2.08 17.24
CA ASN A 178 37.68 0.90 16.60
C ASN A 178 36.64 -0.18 16.21
N SER A 179 35.34 0.17 16.07
CA SER A 179 34.28 -0.80 15.78
C SER A 179 33.27 -0.28 14.77
N THR A 180 32.86 -1.14 13.83
CA THR A 180 31.78 -0.86 12.87
C THR A 180 30.39 -0.89 13.51
N GLN A 181 30.27 -1.42 14.73
CA GLN A 181 29.03 -1.52 15.50
C GLN A 181 28.41 -0.15 15.77
N VAL A 182 27.09 -0.05 15.57
CA VAL A 182 26.28 1.11 15.99
C VAL A 182 25.95 0.95 17.47
N LEU A 183 26.23 1.98 18.26
CA LEU A 183 25.99 2.04 19.71
C LEU A 183 24.74 2.86 20.09
N GLY A 184 24.20 3.59 19.13
CA GLY A 184 23.16 4.59 19.34
C GLY A 184 23.11 5.59 18.19
N VAL A 185 22.50 6.75 18.43
CA VAL A 185 22.34 7.83 17.45
C VAL A 185 22.62 9.21 18.03
N GLU A 186 23.20 10.06 17.20
CA GLU A 186 23.32 11.50 17.46
C GLU A 186 22.01 12.19 17.04
N ALA A 187 21.57 13.17 17.83
CA ALA A 187 20.33 13.88 17.59
C ALA A 187 20.42 15.37 17.99
N ARG A 188 19.33 16.09 17.70
CA ARG A 188 19.16 17.50 18.03
C ARG A 188 17.80 17.73 18.70
N THR A 189 17.81 17.62 20.02
CA THR A 189 16.64 17.76 20.90
C THR A 189 16.36 19.24 21.16
N THR A 190 15.08 19.62 21.14
CA THR A 190 14.68 21.00 21.44
C THR A 190 14.58 21.19 22.95
N ASP A 191 15.42 22.06 23.49
CA ASP A 191 15.34 22.51 24.88
C ASP A 191 14.04 23.29 25.12
N LYS A 192 13.22 22.81 26.06
CA LYS A 192 11.89 23.37 26.37
C LYS A 192 11.96 24.74 27.06
N ALA A 193 13.08 25.09 27.70
CA ALA A 193 13.26 26.37 28.38
C ALA A 193 13.77 27.48 27.44
N THR A 194 14.64 27.14 26.46
CA THR A 194 15.21 28.14 25.53
C THR A 194 14.67 28.08 24.09
N GLY A 195 13.90 27.04 23.74
CA GLY A 195 13.41 26.80 22.38
C GLY A 195 14.49 26.41 21.37
N LYS A 196 15.76 26.29 21.80
CA LYS A 196 16.90 25.99 20.91
C LYS A 196 17.14 24.50 20.81
N LYS A 197 17.53 24.04 19.61
CA LYS A 197 18.03 22.67 19.42
C LYS A 197 19.45 22.55 19.95
N GLN A 198 19.64 21.73 20.98
CA GLN A 198 20.95 21.36 21.53
C GLN A 198 21.43 20.04 20.91
N ALA A 199 22.71 19.70 21.06
CA ALA A 199 23.23 18.39 20.65
C ALA A 199 22.90 17.33 21.71
N ASP A 200 22.50 16.13 21.28
CA ASP A 200 22.02 15.06 22.15
C ASP A 200 22.40 13.68 21.57
N CYS A 201 22.43 12.64 22.41
CA CYS A 201 22.78 11.28 22.02
C CYS A 201 21.86 10.28 22.73
N PHE A 202 21.40 9.26 21.99
CA PHE A 202 20.54 8.19 22.51
C PHE A 202 21.17 6.83 22.22
N PHE A 203 21.32 5.99 23.24
CA PHE A 203 22.10 4.76 23.21
C PHE A 203 21.22 3.51 23.37
N GLY A 204 21.65 2.40 22.78
CA GLY A 204 21.00 1.12 23.04
C GLY A 204 21.61 -0.06 22.30
N GLN A 205 21.30 -1.26 22.79
CA GLN A 205 21.86 -2.53 22.31
C GLN A 205 21.45 -2.83 20.85
N LEU A 206 20.28 -2.32 20.44
CA LEU A 206 19.80 -2.34 19.06
C LEU A 206 19.34 -0.94 18.64
N THR A 207 19.74 -0.50 17.44
CA THR A 207 19.21 0.71 16.80
C THR A 207 18.39 0.34 15.57
N ILE A 208 17.11 0.73 15.55
CA ILE A 208 16.18 0.50 14.44
C ILE A 208 15.90 1.84 13.75
N ILE A 209 16.30 1.97 12.49
CA ILE A 209 16.01 3.16 11.68
C ILE A 209 14.68 2.96 10.93
N ALA A 210 13.70 3.81 11.23
CA ALA A 210 12.34 3.79 10.68
C ALA A 210 11.94 5.14 10.05
N ASP A 211 12.91 5.97 9.63
CA ASP A 211 12.73 7.36 9.14
C ASP A 211 12.09 7.49 7.73
N GLY A 212 11.33 6.48 7.31
CA GLY A 212 10.39 6.53 6.19
C GLY A 212 11.02 6.44 4.79
N TYR A 213 10.20 6.77 3.78
CA TYR A 213 10.59 6.59 2.37
C TYR A 213 11.78 7.48 1.96
N ALA A 214 11.91 8.67 2.55
CA ALA A 214 12.98 9.65 2.29
C ALA A 214 14.20 9.52 3.23
N SER A 215 14.42 8.32 3.78
CA SER A 215 15.45 8.02 4.80
C SER A 215 16.83 8.66 4.55
N LYS A 216 17.36 9.36 5.57
CA LYS A 216 18.71 9.94 5.57
C LYS A 216 19.78 8.83 5.62
N PHE A 217 19.53 7.77 6.38
CA PHE A 217 20.51 6.74 6.72
C PHE A 217 20.64 5.63 5.66
N ARG A 218 19.61 5.43 4.81
CA ARG A 218 19.56 4.31 3.85
C ARG A 218 20.83 4.11 3.03
N LYS A 219 21.46 5.20 2.56
CA LYS A 219 22.69 5.15 1.74
C LYS A 219 23.90 4.51 2.46
N GLN A 220 23.91 4.47 3.80
CA GLN A 220 24.98 3.85 4.60
C GLN A 220 24.93 2.31 4.55
N TYR A 221 23.76 1.72 4.23
CA TYR A 221 23.52 0.27 4.29
C TYR A 221 23.04 -0.31 2.96
N ILE A 222 22.46 0.50 2.08
CA ILE A 222 21.87 0.09 0.81
C ILE A 222 22.45 0.97 -0.30
N GLY A 223 23.40 0.42 -1.06
CA GLY A 223 24.03 1.06 -2.23
C GLY A 223 23.13 1.18 -3.48
N ARG A 224 21.80 1.24 -3.30
CA ARG A 224 20.81 1.37 -4.38
C ARG A 224 19.98 2.62 -4.15
N THR A 225 20.13 3.62 -5.02
CA THR A 225 19.34 4.85 -5.00
C THR A 225 17.88 4.57 -5.38
N PRO A 226 16.88 5.08 -4.64
CA PRO A 226 15.48 5.03 -5.07
C PRO A 226 15.28 5.78 -6.39
N ILE A 227 14.46 5.24 -7.29
CA ILE A 227 14.14 5.86 -8.58
C ILE A 227 12.67 6.26 -8.58
N VAL A 228 12.39 7.56 -8.66
CA VAL A 228 11.03 8.09 -8.86
C VAL A 228 10.57 7.75 -10.28
N ARG A 229 9.26 7.57 -10.49
CA ARG A 229 8.66 7.05 -11.74
C ARG A 229 7.45 7.86 -12.16
N SER A 230 6.57 8.06 -11.20
CA SER A 230 5.38 8.89 -11.26
C SER A 230 5.22 9.58 -9.90
N LYS A 231 4.27 10.50 -9.83
CA LYS A 231 3.82 11.13 -8.59
C LYS A 231 2.31 10.99 -8.55
N PHE A 232 1.79 10.51 -7.42
CA PHE A 232 0.37 10.59 -7.15
C PHE A 232 0.01 12.02 -6.73
N TYR A 233 -0.99 12.58 -7.39
CA TYR A 233 -1.59 13.86 -7.03
C TYR A 233 -2.93 13.58 -6.36
N ALA A 234 -3.08 14.05 -5.12
CA ALA A 234 -4.30 13.87 -4.35
C ALA A 234 -5.30 15.00 -4.61
N LEU A 235 -6.56 14.62 -4.69
CA LEU A 235 -7.71 15.46 -4.42
C LEU A 235 -8.42 14.95 -3.16
N GLU A 236 -9.18 15.82 -2.53
CA GLU A 236 -10.14 15.48 -1.49
C GLU A 236 -11.52 15.88 -2.02
N LEU A 237 -12.39 14.89 -2.17
CA LEU A 237 -13.73 15.05 -2.73
C LEU A 237 -14.71 14.96 -1.56
N ILE A 238 -15.45 16.04 -1.31
CA ILE A 238 -16.42 16.14 -0.21
C ILE A 238 -17.79 15.69 -0.71
N ASP A 239 -18.48 14.86 0.10
CA ASP A 239 -19.82 14.33 -0.16
C ASP A 239 -19.96 13.65 -1.55
N CYS A 240 -18.90 12.99 -2.00
CA CYS A 240 -18.83 12.34 -3.31
C CYS A 240 -19.32 10.87 -3.23
N PRO A 241 -20.52 10.53 -3.73
CA PRO A 241 -21.03 9.16 -3.66
C PRO A 241 -20.32 8.26 -4.67
N LEU A 242 -19.59 7.26 -4.17
CA LEU A 242 -18.92 6.24 -4.97
C LEU A 242 -19.57 4.86 -4.76
N PRO A 243 -20.43 4.39 -5.68
CA PRO A 243 -20.97 3.03 -5.65
C PRO A 243 -19.98 2.01 -6.27
N PRO A 244 -19.88 0.78 -5.73
CA PRO A 244 -20.45 0.32 -4.47
C PRO A 244 -19.69 0.91 -3.26
N GLN A 245 -20.43 1.37 -2.26
CA GLN A 245 -19.85 2.03 -1.08
C GLN A 245 -18.95 1.08 -0.27
N GLY A 246 -17.88 1.63 0.31
CA GLY A 246 -16.91 0.87 1.09
C GLY A 246 -15.95 0.01 0.27
N PHE A 247 -15.75 0.29 -1.03
CA PHE A 247 -14.75 -0.36 -1.87
C PHE A 247 -13.61 0.61 -2.23
N GLY A 248 -12.42 0.06 -2.48
CA GLY A 248 -11.31 0.80 -3.08
C GLY A 248 -11.44 0.82 -4.60
N HIS A 249 -11.81 1.95 -5.18
CA HIS A 249 -12.00 2.09 -6.62
C HIS A 249 -10.66 2.20 -7.34
N VAL A 250 -10.49 1.40 -8.38
CA VAL A 250 -9.30 1.34 -9.24
C VAL A 250 -9.76 1.64 -10.66
N VAL A 251 -9.65 2.92 -11.05
CA VAL A 251 -10.02 3.39 -12.39
C VAL A 251 -8.82 3.24 -13.31
N ILE A 252 -8.95 2.34 -14.28
CA ILE A 252 -7.94 2.03 -15.29
C ILE A 252 -8.43 2.61 -16.62
N GLY A 253 -8.06 3.86 -16.91
CA GLY A 253 -8.21 4.39 -18.27
C GLY A 253 -7.19 3.76 -19.23
N GLU A 254 -7.20 4.18 -20.49
CA GLU A 254 -6.19 3.68 -21.44
C GLU A 254 -4.77 4.00 -20.96
N HIS A 255 -4.57 5.19 -20.35
CA HIS A 255 -3.26 5.75 -20.00
C HIS A 255 -3.14 6.45 -18.64
N PHE A 256 -4.16 6.37 -17.78
CA PHE A 256 -4.06 6.84 -16.40
C PHE A 256 -4.54 5.77 -15.43
N LEU A 257 -3.97 5.79 -14.23
CA LEU A 257 -4.45 5.03 -13.08
C LEU A 257 -4.92 6.03 -12.03
N ALA A 258 -6.20 5.98 -11.66
CA ALA A 258 -6.70 6.70 -10.51
C ALA A 258 -7.20 5.72 -9.45
N LEU A 259 -6.89 6.01 -8.19
CA LEU A 259 -7.38 5.27 -7.03
C LEU A 259 -8.32 6.18 -6.26
N LEU A 260 -9.56 5.76 -6.02
CA LEU A 260 -10.50 6.53 -5.21
C LEU A 260 -10.99 5.68 -4.04
N TYR A 261 -10.99 6.24 -2.83
CA TYR A 261 -11.47 5.56 -1.64
C TYR A 261 -11.90 6.58 -0.58
N GLN A 262 -13.00 6.28 0.09
CA GLN A 262 -13.51 7.10 1.20
C GLN A 262 -12.54 7.01 2.39
N ILE A 263 -12.17 8.14 3.01
CA ILE A 263 -11.20 8.25 4.13
C ILE A 263 -11.79 8.87 5.42
N GLY A 264 -12.98 9.43 5.33
CA GLY A 264 -13.79 9.95 6.44
C GLY A 264 -15.28 9.87 6.09
N THR A 265 -16.18 10.29 6.99
CA THR A 265 -17.62 10.23 6.76
C THR A 265 -18.04 11.07 5.53
N HIS A 266 -17.36 12.18 5.24
CA HIS A 266 -17.64 13.05 4.09
C HIS A 266 -16.51 13.03 3.04
N GLU A 267 -15.31 12.66 3.45
CA GLU A 267 -14.08 12.84 2.68
C GLU A 267 -13.72 11.60 1.86
N THR A 268 -13.57 11.78 0.54
CA THR A 268 -13.01 10.78 -0.37
C THR A 268 -11.66 11.23 -0.91
N ARG A 269 -10.64 10.39 -0.74
CA ARG A 269 -9.35 10.57 -1.42
C ARG A 269 -9.49 10.12 -2.87
N ALA A 270 -9.04 10.96 -3.80
CA ALA A 270 -8.72 10.53 -5.16
C ALA A 270 -7.23 10.74 -5.42
N LEU A 271 -6.49 9.68 -5.73
CA LEU A 271 -5.07 9.70 -6.11
C LEU A 271 -4.93 9.47 -7.62
N ILE A 272 -4.44 10.47 -8.37
CA ILE A 272 -4.20 10.39 -9.81
C ILE A 272 -2.70 10.14 -10.07
N ASP A 273 -2.35 9.04 -10.73
CA ASP A 273 -0.96 8.74 -11.12
C ASP A 273 -0.54 9.62 -12.30
N VAL A 274 0.51 10.44 -12.11
CA VAL A 274 1.09 11.27 -13.18
C VAL A 274 2.56 10.90 -13.38
N PRO A 275 2.94 10.29 -14.51
CA PRO A 275 4.34 9.95 -14.84
C PRO A 275 5.27 11.18 -14.84
N GLU A 276 6.53 10.99 -14.46
CA GLU A 276 7.52 12.06 -14.57
C GLU A 276 7.80 12.41 -16.04
N ASN A 277 8.02 13.70 -16.31
CA ASN A 277 8.28 14.26 -17.64
C ASN A 277 7.14 14.11 -18.67
N LEU A 278 5.90 13.83 -18.23
CA LEU A 278 4.72 13.83 -19.09
C LEU A 278 4.54 15.20 -19.80
N PRO A 279 4.61 15.29 -21.14
CA PRO A 279 4.57 16.59 -21.84
C PRO A 279 3.25 17.37 -21.61
N ALA A 280 2.13 16.65 -21.49
CA ALA A 280 0.82 17.22 -21.19
C ALA A 280 0.73 17.87 -19.80
N ALA A 281 1.64 17.52 -18.87
CA ALA A 281 1.76 18.10 -17.54
C ALA A 281 2.97 19.05 -17.40
N SER A 282 3.58 19.47 -18.51
CA SER A 282 4.69 20.43 -18.51
C SER A 282 4.24 21.84 -18.07
N PRO A 283 5.14 22.69 -17.54
CA PRO A 283 4.78 24.04 -17.09
C PRO A 283 4.12 24.90 -18.19
N ALA A 284 4.53 24.73 -19.45
CA ALA A 284 3.94 25.42 -20.60
C ALA A 284 2.46 25.07 -20.83
N ASN A 285 2.04 23.86 -20.44
CA ASN A 285 0.66 23.38 -20.56
C ASN A 285 -0.17 23.60 -19.27
N GLY A 286 0.27 24.50 -18.38
CA GLY A 286 -0.36 24.76 -17.08
C GLY A 286 0.04 23.76 -15.97
N GLY A 287 1.10 22.97 -16.19
CA GLY A 287 1.58 21.98 -15.23
C GLY A 287 0.60 20.85 -14.98
N VAL A 288 0.73 20.18 -13.83
CA VAL A 288 -0.17 19.06 -13.45
C VAL A 288 -1.61 19.51 -13.23
N ARG A 289 -1.84 20.74 -12.75
CA ARG A 289 -3.19 21.32 -12.68
C ARG A 289 -3.79 21.49 -14.08
N GLY A 290 -3.01 21.99 -15.03
CA GLY A 290 -3.39 22.05 -16.44
C GLY A 290 -3.69 20.67 -17.03
N TYR A 291 -2.88 19.65 -16.75
CA TYR A 291 -3.16 18.27 -17.17
C TYR A 291 -4.47 17.72 -16.60
N ILE A 292 -4.70 17.88 -15.28
CA ILE A 292 -5.93 17.41 -14.64
C ILE A 292 -7.15 18.17 -15.17
N SER A 293 -7.10 19.50 -15.28
CA SER A 293 -8.24 20.31 -15.73
C SER A 293 -8.50 20.28 -17.25
N ASN A 294 -7.46 20.19 -18.08
CA ASN A 294 -7.54 20.42 -19.52
C ASN A 294 -7.36 19.14 -20.36
N VAL A 295 -7.01 18.01 -19.74
CA VAL A 295 -6.92 16.69 -20.39
C VAL A 295 -7.81 15.68 -19.67
N LEU A 296 -7.64 15.52 -18.36
CA LEU A 296 -8.36 14.50 -17.57
C LEU A 296 -9.83 14.87 -17.29
N LEU A 297 -10.10 16.16 -17.04
CA LEU A 297 -11.43 16.72 -16.69
C LEU A 297 -11.87 17.84 -17.65
N SER A 298 -11.33 17.88 -18.87
CA SER A 298 -11.64 18.94 -19.85
C SER A 298 -13.12 18.96 -20.18
N PRO A 299 -13.82 20.11 -20.23
CA PRO A 299 -15.23 20.17 -20.64
C PRO A 299 -15.51 19.64 -22.06
N ALA A 300 -14.49 19.59 -22.93
CA ALA A 300 -14.59 18.97 -24.26
C ALA A 300 -14.51 17.43 -24.24
N ASN A 301 -13.97 16.87 -23.15
CA ASN A 301 -13.82 15.43 -22.94
C ASN A 301 -14.88 14.89 -21.96
N VAL A 302 -15.21 15.68 -20.93
CA VAL A 302 -16.16 15.37 -19.85
C VAL A 302 -17.15 16.54 -19.72
N PRO A 303 -18.19 16.63 -20.59
CA PRO A 303 -19.15 17.73 -20.56
C PRO A 303 -20.04 17.73 -19.31
N ASN A 304 -20.15 16.59 -18.62
CA ASN A 304 -20.88 16.42 -17.38
C ASN A 304 -20.11 15.44 -16.48
N LEU A 305 -19.77 15.86 -15.25
CA LEU A 305 -19.03 15.04 -14.28
C LEU A 305 -19.87 13.87 -13.72
N ALA A 306 -21.19 13.87 -13.92
CA ALA A 306 -22.06 12.74 -13.59
C ALA A 306 -22.18 11.70 -14.73
N ASP A 307 -21.60 11.96 -15.91
CA ASP A 307 -21.66 11.03 -17.04
C ASP A 307 -20.37 10.17 -17.12
N GLY A 308 -20.51 8.92 -16.69
CA GLY A 308 -19.42 7.94 -16.77
C GLY A 308 -18.95 7.64 -18.20
N ALA A 309 -19.78 7.83 -19.24
CA ALA A 309 -19.39 7.59 -20.63
C ALA A 309 -18.43 8.65 -21.17
N ALA A 310 -18.62 9.92 -20.78
CA ALA A 310 -17.75 11.00 -21.20
C ALA A 310 -16.31 10.83 -20.65
N ILE A 311 -16.19 10.45 -19.37
CA ILE A 311 -14.90 10.18 -18.71
C ILE A 311 -14.07 9.11 -19.46
N ARG A 312 -14.73 8.19 -20.17
CA ARG A 312 -14.07 7.11 -20.93
C ARG A 312 -13.47 7.57 -22.27
N ALA A 313 -14.05 8.60 -22.90
CA ALA A 313 -13.57 9.11 -24.19
C ALA A 313 -12.29 9.99 -24.07
N ALA A 314 -11.95 10.46 -22.88
CA ALA A 314 -10.97 11.52 -22.62
C ALA A 314 -9.49 11.17 -22.87
N MET A 315 -9.13 9.93 -23.23
CA MET A 315 -7.88 9.31 -22.76
C MET A 315 -6.97 8.70 -23.84
N GLN A 316 -6.18 9.49 -24.58
CA GLN A 316 -5.17 8.96 -25.52
C GLN A 316 -3.73 9.56 -25.43
N THR A 317 -2.71 8.66 -25.54
CA THR A 317 -1.25 8.85 -25.82
C THR A 317 -0.18 8.83 -24.67
N PHE A 318 0.59 7.71 -24.57
CA PHE A 318 2.05 7.52 -24.17
C PHE A 318 2.62 8.04 -22.79
N HIS A 319 3.66 7.46 -22.09
CA HIS A 319 4.40 6.16 -22.11
C HIS A 319 5.43 5.97 -20.92
N TRP A 320 5.62 4.72 -20.41
CA TRP A 320 6.91 4.03 -20.02
C TRP A 320 7.65 4.00 -18.62
N ARG A 321 7.75 2.75 -18.06
CA ARG A 321 8.85 2.04 -17.30
C ARG A 321 9.34 2.41 -15.86
N ARG A 322 9.80 1.37 -15.10
CA ARG A 322 9.49 1.11 -13.64
C ARG A 322 10.53 0.29 -12.82
N LYS A 323 10.35 0.20 -11.48
CA LYS A 323 10.76 -0.81 -10.42
C LYS A 323 11.00 -0.13 -9.04
N ARG A 324 10.94 -0.76 -7.84
CA ARG A 324 10.61 -2.16 -7.41
C ARG A 324 9.37 -2.19 -6.45
N LEU A 325 9.25 -2.68 -5.19
CA LEU A 325 10.09 -3.44 -4.21
C LEU A 325 9.18 -4.08 -3.09
N THR A 326 9.34 -5.37 -2.71
CA THR A 326 8.89 -6.13 -1.49
C THR A 326 7.89 -7.29 -1.69
N SER A 327 8.39 -8.47 -2.06
CA SER A 327 7.70 -9.78 -2.11
C SER A 327 6.29 -9.74 -2.74
N ILE A 328 5.39 -10.67 -2.39
CA ILE A 328 4.12 -10.94 -3.13
C ILE A 328 3.29 -9.69 -3.37
N VAL A 329 3.04 -8.86 -2.36
CA VAL A 329 2.26 -7.61 -2.51
C VAL A 329 2.89 -6.68 -3.55
N ASN A 330 4.23 -6.64 -3.65
CA ASN A 330 4.90 -5.80 -4.64
C ASN A 330 5.29 -6.52 -5.92
N VAL A 331 5.36 -7.85 -6.00
CA VAL A 331 5.35 -8.58 -7.28
C VAL A 331 4.00 -8.37 -7.93
N LEU A 332 2.90 -8.41 -7.16
CA LEU A 332 1.54 -8.19 -7.62
C LEU A 332 1.27 -6.71 -7.97
N ALA A 333 1.57 -5.76 -7.08
CA ALA A 333 1.46 -4.33 -7.41
C ALA A 333 2.40 -3.93 -8.56
N GLN A 334 3.59 -4.56 -8.67
CA GLN A 334 4.41 -4.39 -9.87
C GLN A 334 3.73 -4.99 -11.10
N ALA A 335 3.31 -6.25 -11.10
CA ALA A 335 2.70 -6.90 -12.26
C ALA A 335 1.45 -6.13 -12.74
N LEU A 336 0.52 -5.84 -11.84
CA LEU A 336 -0.75 -5.15 -12.13
C LEU A 336 -0.53 -3.74 -12.67
N TYR A 337 0.28 -2.87 -12.04
CA TYR A 337 0.55 -1.57 -12.65
C TYR A 337 1.32 -1.75 -13.98
N SER A 338 2.21 -2.75 -14.16
CA SER A 338 2.89 -2.95 -15.47
C SER A 338 1.92 -3.33 -16.60
N LEU A 339 0.81 -3.96 -16.23
CA LEU A 339 -0.27 -4.41 -17.09
C LEU A 339 -1.25 -3.27 -17.41
N PHE A 340 -1.61 -2.52 -16.38
CA PHE A 340 -2.61 -1.43 -16.42
C PHE A 340 -2.03 -0.10 -16.91
N SER A 341 -0.74 0.18 -16.69
CA SER A 341 -0.02 1.33 -17.26
C SER A 341 0.66 1.01 -18.61
N GLY A 342 0.38 -0.15 -19.20
CA GLY A 342 1.10 -0.71 -20.34
C GLY A 342 0.41 -0.45 -21.69
N ASN A 343 1.03 0.36 -22.55
CA ASN A 343 0.47 0.72 -23.88
C ASN A 343 0.85 -0.22 -25.04
N ASP A 344 1.73 -1.19 -24.79
CA ASP A 344 2.14 -2.19 -25.79
C ASP A 344 0.96 -3.10 -26.15
N TRP A 345 0.83 -3.54 -27.41
CA TRP A 345 -0.30 -4.40 -27.81
C TRP A 345 -0.34 -5.72 -27.04
N CYS A 346 0.82 -6.29 -26.70
CA CYS A 346 0.90 -7.46 -25.83
C CYS A 346 0.37 -7.16 -24.42
N LEU A 347 0.63 -5.96 -23.89
CA LEU A 347 0.15 -5.55 -22.57
C LEU A 347 -1.36 -5.22 -22.59
N ARG A 348 -1.90 -4.70 -23.70
CA ARG A 348 -3.36 -4.57 -23.90
C ARG A 348 -4.05 -5.93 -23.97
N ALA A 349 -3.49 -6.91 -24.69
CA ALA A 349 -4.00 -8.28 -24.72
C ALA A 349 -4.00 -8.91 -23.31
N LEU A 350 -2.88 -8.83 -22.59
CA LEU A 350 -2.78 -9.31 -21.21
C LEU A 350 -3.75 -8.56 -20.26
N ARG A 351 -3.96 -7.23 -20.45
CA ARG A 351 -4.91 -6.42 -19.67
C ARG A 351 -6.35 -6.93 -19.87
N LYS A 352 -6.76 -7.13 -21.14
CA LYS A 352 -8.07 -7.70 -21.51
C LYS A 352 -8.25 -9.10 -20.91
N GLY A 353 -7.23 -9.96 -21.01
CA GLY A 353 -7.25 -11.29 -20.40
C GLY A 353 -7.36 -11.25 -18.86
N CYS A 354 -6.73 -10.27 -18.20
CA CYS A 354 -6.83 -10.10 -16.74
C CYS A 354 -8.22 -9.64 -16.30
N PHE A 355 -8.81 -8.70 -17.04
CA PHE A 355 -10.16 -8.24 -16.75
C PHE A 355 -11.20 -9.34 -17.00
N ALA A 356 -11.08 -10.07 -18.12
CA ALA A 356 -11.89 -11.25 -18.41
C ALA A 356 -11.66 -12.42 -17.41
N TYR A 357 -10.53 -12.46 -16.70
CA TYR A 357 -10.28 -13.41 -15.61
C TYR A 357 -11.06 -13.03 -14.35
N PHE A 358 -11.15 -11.72 -14.04
CA PHE A 358 -11.97 -11.21 -12.94
C PHE A 358 -13.47 -11.36 -13.22
N GLN A 359 -13.92 -11.08 -14.45
CA GLN A 359 -15.32 -11.35 -14.88
C GLN A 359 -15.71 -12.84 -14.81
N LYS A 360 -14.75 -13.77 -14.77
CA LYS A 360 -15.00 -15.21 -14.54
C LYS A 360 -15.12 -15.59 -13.06
N GLY A 361 -15.04 -14.62 -12.14
CA GLY A 361 -15.15 -14.86 -10.70
C GLY A 361 -13.91 -15.50 -10.06
N ILE A 362 -12.80 -15.65 -10.80
CA ILE A 362 -11.56 -16.26 -10.27
C ILE A 362 -10.74 -15.20 -9.51
N VAL A 363 -11.33 -14.69 -8.43
CA VAL A 363 -10.86 -13.46 -7.75
C VAL A 363 -10.42 -13.66 -6.29
N ASP A 364 -10.82 -14.75 -5.63
CA ASP A 364 -10.52 -15.00 -4.20
C ASP A 364 -9.03 -14.88 -3.87
N GLU A 365 -8.21 -15.76 -4.45
CA GLU A 365 -6.76 -15.81 -4.19
C GLU A 365 -6.02 -14.53 -4.67
N PRO A 366 -6.30 -13.95 -5.85
CA PRO A 366 -5.80 -12.63 -6.23
C PRO A 366 -6.13 -11.52 -5.22
N CYS A 367 -7.39 -11.44 -4.75
CA CYS A 367 -7.82 -10.43 -3.80
C CYS A 367 -7.24 -10.67 -2.39
N ALA A 368 -7.06 -11.92 -1.98
CA ALA A 368 -6.32 -12.27 -0.76
C ALA A 368 -4.85 -11.84 -0.80
N MET A 369 -4.18 -11.97 -1.96
CA MET A 369 -2.78 -11.52 -2.10
C MET A 369 -2.67 -9.98 -2.10
N LEU A 370 -3.65 -9.27 -2.65
CA LEU A 370 -3.76 -7.80 -2.52
C LEU A 370 -4.03 -7.37 -1.07
N GLY A 371 -4.97 -8.04 -0.40
CA GLY A 371 -5.35 -7.81 0.99
C GLY A 371 -4.31 -8.24 2.03
N GLY A 372 -3.19 -8.83 1.61
CA GLY A 372 -2.12 -9.34 2.49
C GLY A 372 -2.51 -10.57 3.32
N LEU A 373 -3.58 -11.28 2.93
CA LEU A 373 -4.13 -12.46 3.58
C LEU A 373 -3.46 -13.76 3.09
N LEU A 374 -3.07 -13.82 1.82
CA LEU A 374 -2.40 -14.98 1.21
C LEU A 374 -0.96 -14.62 0.80
N GLN A 375 -0.01 -15.49 1.15
CA GLN A 375 1.42 -15.32 0.86
C GLN A 375 2.01 -16.57 0.18
N SER A 376 1.47 -16.91 -1.00
CA SER A 376 1.92 -18.04 -1.84
C SER A 376 2.52 -17.55 -3.18
N PRO A 377 3.85 -17.65 -3.41
CA PRO A 377 4.46 -17.27 -4.68
C PRO A 377 4.06 -18.17 -5.85
N SER A 378 3.78 -19.45 -5.58
CA SER A 378 3.30 -20.42 -6.58
C SER A 378 1.87 -20.11 -7.02
N THR A 379 0.98 -19.75 -6.08
CA THR A 379 -0.37 -19.25 -6.40
C THR A 379 -0.31 -17.97 -7.24
N LEU A 380 0.57 -17.03 -6.86
CA LEU A 380 0.78 -15.80 -7.64
C LEU A 380 1.23 -16.09 -9.08
N ALA A 381 2.18 -17.00 -9.27
CA ALA A 381 2.60 -17.44 -10.60
C ALA A 381 1.47 -18.14 -11.37
N TYR A 382 0.69 -18.99 -10.70
CA TYR A 382 -0.44 -19.70 -11.29
C TYR A 382 -1.49 -18.74 -11.85
N HIS A 383 -1.95 -17.74 -11.08
CA HIS A 383 -2.91 -16.76 -11.63
C HIS A 383 -2.29 -15.88 -12.71
N PHE A 384 -1.03 -15.44 -12.55
CA PHE A 384 -0.37 -14.60 -13.56
C PHE A 384 -0.27 -15.31 -14.91
N PHE A 385 0.14 -16.60 -14.93
CA PHE A 385 0.18 -17.37 -16.17
C PHE A 385 -1.21 -17.80 -16.64
N SER A 386 -2.19 -18.04 -15.75
CA SER A 386 -3.58 -18.30 -16.15
C SER A 386 -4.22 -17.09 -16.86
N VAL A 387 -3.96 -15.88 -16.37
CA VAL A 387 -4.30 -14.61 -17.04
C VAL A 387 -3.61 -14.50 -18.40
N ALA A 388 -2.33 -14.88 -18.49
CA ALA A 388 -1.62 -14.89 -19.76
C ALA A 388 -2.24 -15.89 -20.76
N PHE A 389 -2.52 -17.13 -20.36
CA PHE A 389 -3.16 -18.12 -21.23
C PHE A 389 -4.59 -17.74 -21.63
N LEU A 390 -5.36 -17.07 -20.76
CA LEU A 390 -6.67 -16.51 -21.13
C LEU A 390 -6.53 -15.36 -22.15
N ALA A 391 -5.53 -14.49 -22.03
CA ALA A 391 -5.25 -13.46 -23.03
C ALA A 391 -4.89 -14.06 -24.41
N LEU A 392 -4.07 -15.13 -24.42
CA LEU A 392 -3.71 -15.87 -25.63
C LEU A 392 -4.95 -16.49 -26.30
N TRP A 393 -5.83 -17.11 -25.50
CA TRP A 393 -7.07 -17.71 -26.00
C TRP A 393 -8.02 -16.66 -26.61
N LEU A 394 -8.25 -15.54 -25.94
CA LEU A 394 -9.11 -14.46 -26.45
C LEU A 394 -8.58 -13.87 -27.76
N HIS A 395 -7.28 -13.56 -27.82
CA HIS A 395 -6.62 -13.06 -29.04
C HIS A 395 -6.72 -14.05 -30.21
N ALA A 396 -6.55 -15.34 -29.94
CA ALA A 396 -6.71 -16.40 -30.94
C ALA A 396 -8.17 -16.50 -31.43
N CYS A 397 -9.16 -16.49 -30.53
CA CYS A 397 -10.59 -16.51 -30.91
C CYS A 397 -10.98 -15.30 -31.76
N GLU A 398 -10.56 -14.09 -31.37
CA GLU A 398 -10.87 -12.85 -32.10
C GLU A 398 -10.24 -12.84 -33.51
N THR A 399 -9.04 -13.38 -33.65
CA THR A 399 -8.33 -13.40 -34.96
C THR A 399 -8.81 -14.54 -35.86
N ILE A 400 -9.00 -15.74 -35.32
CA ILE A 400 -9.39 -16.95 -36.06
C ILE A 400 -10.90 -16.96 -36.36
N GLY A 401 -11.73 -16.31 -35.54
CA GLY A 401 -13.17 -16.12 -35.80
C GLY A 401 -13.48 -15.14 -36.94
N SER A 402 -12.47 -14.44 -37.50
CA SER A 402 -12.65 -13.59 -38.67
C SER A 402 -12.78 -14.41 -39.97
N PRO A 403 -13.44 -13.92 -41.05
CA PRO A 403 -13.64 -14.67 -42.30
C PRO A 403 -12.37 -15.14 -43.03
N LEU A 404 -11.19 -14.62 -42.63
CA LEU A 404 -9.87 -14.99 -43.14
C LEU A 404 -9.02 -15.73 -42.10
N GLY A 405 -9.61 -16.13 -40.96
CA GLY A 405 -8.91 -16.51 -39.74
C GLY A 405 -7.96 -17.71 -39.87
N LEU A 406 -8.33 -18.74 -40.64
CA LEU A 406 -7.46 -19.90 -40.90
C LEU A 406 -6.15 -19.52 -41.59
N TRP A 407 -6.17 -18.53 -42.49
CA TRP A 407 -4.96 -18.03 -43.16
C TRP A 407 -4.06 -17.21 -42.22
N LYS A 408 -4.63 -16.64 -41.14
CA LYS A 408 -3.90 -15.90 -40.11
C LYS A 408 -3.29 -16.79 -39.03
N LEU A 409 -3.58 -18.10 -39.01
CA LEU A 409 -3.11 -19.02 -37.96
C LEU A 409 -1.58 -18.96 -37.70
N PRO A 410 -0.68 -18.87 -38.71
CA PRO A 410 0.76 -18.73 -38.47
C PRO A 410 1.14 -17.41 -37.78
N MET A 411 0.44 -16.31 -38.12
CA MET A 411 0.62 -15.00 -37.49
C MET A 411 0.16 -15.04 -36.03
N VAL A 412 -1.01 -15.62 -35.75
CA VAL A 412 -1.54 -15.80 -34.38
C VAL A 412 -0.57 -16.60 -33.51
N LEU A 413 0.07 -17.65 -34.04
CA LEU A 413 1.06 -18.43 -33.28
C LEU A 413 2.29 -17.59 -32.90
N ILE A 414 2.79 -16.74 -33.81
CA ILE A 414 3.90 -15.81 -33.52
C ILE A 414 3.47 -14.76 -32.48
N GLU A 415 2.29 -14.18 -32.64
CA GLU A 415 1.71 -13.22 -31.69
C GLU A 415 1.54 -13.82 -30.29
N CYS A 416 1.07 -15.06 -30.21
CA CYS A 416 0.97 -15.80 -28.96
C CYS A 416 2.33 -16.00 -28.26
N VAL A 417 3.38 -16.32 -29.03
CA VAL A 417 4.75 -16.41 -28.48
C VAL A 417 5.24 -15.04 -27.98
N LEU A 418 4.94 -13.95 -28.69
CA LEU A 418 5.31 -12.59 -28.28
C LEU A 418 4.58 -12.14 -27.00
N VAL A 419 3.29 -12.45 -26.86
CA VAL A 419 2.49 -12.17 -25.65
C VAL A 419 3.02 -12.97 -24.45
N LEU A 420 3.29 -14.27 -24.61
CA LEU A 420 3.82 -15.12 -23.54
C LEU A 420 5.25 -14.68 -23.14
N TRP A 421 6.10 -14.37 -24.10
CA TRP A 421 7.42 -13.77 -23.87
C TRP A 421 7.31 -12.45 -23.08
N LYS A 422 6.35 -11.58 -23.44
CA LYS A 422 6.11 -10.33 -22.74
C LYS A 422 5.65 -10.55 -21.29
N ALA A 423 4.78 -11.54 -21.05
CA ALA A 423 4.35 -11.94 -19.71
C ALA A 423 5.56 -12.41 -18.87
N CYS A 424 6.40 -13.30 -19.41
CA CYS A 424 7.64 -13.74 -18.76
C CYS A 424 8.59 -12.58 -18.42
N VAL A 425 8.83 -11.66 -19.37
CA VAL A 425 9.70 -10.47 -19.18
C VAL A 425 9.15 -9.50 -18.13
N VAL A 426 7.83 -9.42 -17.94
CA VAL A 426 7.21 -8.62 -16.87
C VAL A 426 7.34 -9.30 -15.51
N PHE A 427 7.09 -10.61 -15.43
CA PHE A 427 6.90 -11.31 -14.16
C PHE A 427 8.18 -11.94 -13.61
N VAL A 428 8.89 -12.74 -14.40
CA VAL A 428 10.05 -13.54 -13.92
C VAL A 428 11.15 -12.66 -13.33
N PRO A 429 11.58 -11.54 -13.96
CA PRO A 429 12.59 -10.65 -13.39
C PRO A 429 12.11 -9.88 -12.15
N VAL A 430 10.81 -9.85 -11.84
CA VAL A 430 10.29 -9.24 -10.60
C VAL A 430 10.26 -10.31 -9.51
N MET A 431 9.59 -11.43 -9.76
CA MET A 431 9.50 -12.58 -8.84
C MET A 431 10.89 -13.07 -8.40
N TRP A 432 11.82 -13.28 -9.33
CA TRP A 432 13.20 -13.68 -8.99
C TRP A 432 13.86 -12.70 -8.02
N THR A 433 13.77 -11.39 -8.28
CA THR A 433 14.40 -10.37 -7.41
C THR A 433 13.75 -10.20 -6.04
N GLU A 434 12.63 -10.87 -5.78
CA GLU A 434 11.88 -10.82 -4.52
C GLU A 434 11.85 -12.18 -3.80
N MET A 435 12.46 -13.21 -4.40
CA MET A 435 12.66 -14.56 -3.84
C MET A 435 14.15 -14.93 -3.71
N ALA A 436 15.04 -14.13 -4.28
CA ALA A 436 16.51 -14.18 -4.19
C ALA A 436 17.08 -12.76 -4.00
#